data_AF-A0A7Z0TWU0-F1
#
_entry.id   AF-A0A7Z0TWU0-F1
#
_cell.length_a   1.000
_cell.length_b   1.000
_cell.length_c   1.000
_cell.angle_alpha   90.00
_cell.angle_beta   90.00
_cell.angle_gamma   90.00
#
_symmetry.space_group_name_H-M   'P 1'
#
loop_
_entity.id
_entity.type
_entity.pdbx_description
1 polymer ?
#
loop_
_entity_poly.entity_id
_entity_poly.type
_entity_poly.pdbx_seq_one_letter_code
_entity_poly.pdbx_strand_id
1 'polypeptide(L)'
;MKGFQDFAILAPVPLEHLPSGEEIARRTGFVAFGSRKWELFRKVDELRNGARVPVLIYPSHEDVPAKDSFIVSWVGWYVGCEESSNGKHSKGMMHRPPTTGQYTSDNQGHWAVFWHVRDLHELPVAQRLPISAIQTVKGGWRKSAPPRGPELVATPSTQELPL
;
A
#
# COMPACT_ATOMS: atom_id res chain seq x y z
N MET A 1 6.24 23.76 -15.28
CA MET A 1 5.86 22.34 -15.35
C MET A 1 5.58 21.87 -13.93
N LYS A 2 4.32 21.66 -13.54
CA LYS A 2 3.96 21.04 -12.24
C LYS A 2 4.19 19.54 -12.37
N GLY A 3 5.39 19.10 -12.02
CA GLY A 3 5.79 17.70 -12.06
C GLY A 3 5.78 17.13 -10.64
N PHE A 4 5.19 15.93 -10.53
CA PHE A 4 5.10 15.04 -9.36
C PHE A 4 3.84 15.18 -8.48
N GLN A 5 2.92 14.24 -8.73
CA GLN A 5 1.99 13.61 -7.79
C GLN A 5 0.69 14.36 -7.43
N ASP A 6 -0.26 14.37 -8.36
CA ASP A 6 -1.68 14.64 -8.02
C ASP A 6 -2.36 13.46 -7.29
N PHE A 7 -1.66 12.33 -7.13
CA PHE A 7 -2.23 11.14 -6.50
C PHE A 7 -1.23 10.30 -5.68
N ALA A 8 -1.77 9.57 -4.72
CA ALA A 8 -1.14 8.55 -3.90
C ALA A 8 -2.00 7.27 -3.85
N ILE A 9 -1.47 6.22 -3.23
CA ILE A 9 -2.20 4.98 -2.92
C ILE A 9 -2.51 4.96 -1.44
N LEU A 10 -3.78 4.79 -1.05
CA LEU A 10 -4.14 4.41 0.31
C LEU A 10 -4.38 2.90 0.35
N ALA A 11 -3.73 2.18 1.26
CA ALA A 11 -3.90 0.74 1.38
C ALA A 11 -4.04 0.26 2.85
N PRO A 12 -4.95 -0.69 3.12
CA PRO A 12 -4.87 -1.52 4.32
C PRO A 12 -3.72 -2.53 4.19
N VAL A 13 -2.94 -2.68 5.25
CA VAL A 13 -1.98 -3.80 5.40
C VAL A 13 -2.07 -4.34 6.82
N PRO A 14 -2.14 -5.67 7.03
CA PRO A 14 -2.08 -6.26 8.36
C PRO A 14 -0.88 -5.76 9.17
N LEU A 15 -1.11 -5.34 10.42
CA LEU A 15 -0.07 -4.74 11.26
C LEU A 15 1.18 -5.63 11.38
N GLU A 16 0.97 -6.94 11.53
CA GLU A 16 2.05 -7.93 11.65
C GLU A 16 3.01 -7.97 10.45
N HIS A 17 2.56 -7.52 9.27
CA HIS A 17 3.39 -7.51 8.06
C HIS A 17 4.29 -6.26 7.98
N LEU A 18 3.96 -5.19 8.70
CA LEU A 18 4.60 -3.88 8.50
C LEU A 18 6.02 -3.81 9.09
N PRO A 19 6.27 -4.19 10.36
CA PRO A 19 7.63 -4.14 10.92
C PRO A 19 8.62 -5.03 10.16
N SER A 20 8.22 -6.24 9.78
CA SER A 20 9.09 -7.12 8.98
C SER A 20 9.21 -6.67 7.53
N GLY A 21 8.17 -6.01 6.99
CA GLY A 21 8.20 -5.39 5.68
C GLY A 21 9.18 -4.23 5.57
N GLU A 22 9.27 -3.38 6.60
CA GLU A 22 10.25 -2.28 6.66
C GLU A 22 11.68 -2.83 6.59
N GLU A 23 11.98 -3.85 7.39
CA GLU A 23 13.29 -4.49 7.38
C GLU A 23 13.62 -5.11 6.01
N ILE A 24 12.65 -5.75 5.36
CA ILE A 24 12.81 -6.29 4.00
C ILE A 24 13.08 -5.17 3.00
N ALA A 25 12.29 -4.09 3.03
CA ALA A 25 12.45 -2.96 2.12
C ALA A 25 13.84 -2.32 2.28
N ARG A 26 14.30 -2.12 3.52
CA ARG A 26 15.62 -1.60 3.85
C ARG A 26 16.76 -2.50 3.34
N ARG A 27 16.63 -3.82 3.49
CA ARG A 27 17.68 -4.79 3.12
C ARG A 27 17.73 -5.10 1.63
N THR A 28 16.57 -5.18 0.98
CA THR A 28 16.43 -5.74 -0.38
C THR A 28 15.99 -4.73 -1.42
N GLY A 29 15.72 -3.49 -1.00
CA GLY A 29 15.29 -2.39 -1.85
C GLY A 29 13.79 -2.15 -1.86
N PHE A 30 12.95 -3.18 -1.65
CA PHE A 30 11.49 -3.08 -1.54
C PHE A 30 10.88 -4.28 -0.81
N VAL A 31 9.67 -4.10 -0.26
CA VAL A 31 8.78 -5.17 0.20
C VAL A 31 7.63 -5.35 -0.79
N ALA A 32 7.16 -6.58 -0.95
CA ALA A 32 6.06 -6.96 -1.82
C ALA A 32 4.82 -7.37 -1.00
N PHE A 33 3.69 -6.72 -1.26
CA PHE A 33 2.40 -7.05 -0.66
C PHE A 33 1.45 -7.62 -1.73
N GLY A 34 0.62 -8.59 -1.35
CA GLY A 34 -0.37 -9.18 -2.27
C GLY A 34 -1.61 -8.30 -2.41
N SER A 35 -2.23 -8.30 -3.59
CA SER A 35 -3.55 -7.71 -3.81
C SER A 35 -4.33 -8.45 -4.89
N ARG A 36 -5.66 -8.33 -4.83
CA ARG A 36 -6.58 -8.79 -5.89
C ARG A 36 -6.93 -7.69 -6.90
N LYS A 37 -6.61 -6.43 -6.60
CA LYS A 37 -6.96 -5.26 -7.43
C LYS A 37 -5.94 -5.00 -8.55
N TRP A 38 -5.72 -5.97 -9.43
CA TRP A 38 -4.71 -5.84 -10.51
C TRP A 38 -5.00 -4.66 -11.45
N GLU A 39 -6.27 -4.35 -11.73
CA GLU A 39 -6.68 -3.23 -12.59
C GLU A 39 -6.25 -1.88 -12.02
N LEU A 40 -6.30 -1.73 -10.69
CA LEU A 40 -5.84 -0.52 -10.00
C LEU A 40 -4.34 -0.31 -10.26
N PHE A 41 -3.53 -1.37 -10.07
CA PHE A 41 -2.08 -1.26 -10.21
C PHE A 41 -1.64 -1.05 -11.66
N ARG A 42 -2.32 -1.67 -12.64
CA ARG A 42 -2.11 -1.33 -14.06
C ARG A 42 -2.38 0.15 -14.34
N LYS A 43 -3.51 0.69 -13.84
CA LYS A 43 -3.84 2.12 -13.97
C LYS A 43 -2.80 3.01 -13.28
N VAL A 44 -2.32 2.64 -12.09
CA VAL A 44 -1.27 3.38 -11.37
C VAL A 44 0.03 3.37 -12.17
N ASP A 45 0.42 2.23 -12.74
CA ASP A 45 1.64 2.11 -13.55
C ASP A 45 1.57 2.97 -14.83
N GLU A 46 0.43 3.02 -15.49
CA GLU A 46 0.17 3.93 -16.62
C GLU A 46 0.29 5.40 -16.19
N LEU A 47 -0.37 5.80 -15.10
CA LEU A 47 -0.39 7.19 -14.63
C LEU A 47 0.97 7.67 -14.13
N ARG A 48 1.73 6.81 -13.44
CA ARG A 48 3.02 7.20 -12.88
C ARG A 48 4.13 7.26 -13.93
N ASN A 49 3.95 6.60 -15.08
CA ASN A 49 4.92 6.60 -16.19
C ASN A 49 6.37 6.37 -15.71
N GLY A 50 6.58 5.35 -14.87
CA GLY A 50 7.88 5.01 -14.29
C GLY A 50 8.28 5.79 -13.03
N ALA A 51 7.61 6.89 -12.68
CA ALA A 51 7.85 7.60 -11.42
C ALA A 51 7.40 6.79 -10.19
N ARG A 52 7.92 7.13 -9.02
CA ARG A 52 7.43 6.62 -7.73
C ARG A 52 6.15 7.34 -7.30
N VAL A 53 5.26 6.62 -6.63
CA VAL A 53 3.97 7.14 -6.12
C VAL A 53 3.92 6.98 -4.61
N PRO A 54 3.47 7.99 -3.83
CA PRO A 54 3.36 7.85 -2.39
C PRO A 54 2.37 6.76 -2.03
N VAL A 55 2.69 6.01 -0.99
CA VAL A 55 1.79 5.02 -0.38
C VAL A 55 1.52 5.45 1.05
N LEU A 56 0.25 5.50 1.38
CA LEU A 56 -0.30 5.72 2.71
C LEU A 56 -0.87 4.40 3.20
N ILE A 57 -0.43 3.95 4.36
CA ILE A 57 -0.85 2.67 4.91
C ILE A 57 -1.45 2.89 6.29
N TYR A 58 -2.65 2.36 6.48
CA TYR A 58 -3.24 2.17 7.80
C TYR A 58 -3.17 0.68 8.16
N PRO A 59 -2.74 0.35 9.38
CA PRO A 59 -2.76 -1.03 9.85
C PRO A 59 -4.20 -1.57 9.87
N SER A 60 -4.44 -2.66 9.15
CA SER A 60 -5.73 -3.37 9.16
C SER A 60 -5.67 -4.60 10.05
N HIS A 61 -6.84 -5.10 10.46
CA HIS A 61 -6.99 -6.37 11.16
C HIS A 61 -8.02 -7.20 10.40
N GLU A 62 -7.84 -8.53 10.38
CA GLU A 62 -8.87 -9.42 9.84
C GLU A 62 -10.20 -9.21 10.59
N ASP A 63 -11.30 -9.30 9.86
CA ASP A 63 -12.68 -9.17 10.36
C ASP A 63 -13.10 -7.82 10.96
N VAL A 64 -12.23 -6.81 10.98
CA VAL A 64 -12.62 -5.45 11.39
C VAL A 64 -12.97 -4.62 10.15
N PRO A 65 -14.23 -4.16 10.01
CA PRO A 65 -14.60 -3.26 8.93
C PRO A 65 -13.74 -1.99 8.97
N ALA A 66 -13.21 -1.58 7.82
CA ALA A 66 -12.47 -0.32 7.70
C ALA A 66 -13.34 0.86 8.16
N LYS A 67 -12.76 1.77 8.94
CA LYS A 67 -13.40 3.01 9.42
C LYS A 67 -12.58 4.21 9.00
N ASP A 68 -13.26 5.32 8.72
CA ASP A 68 -12.62 6.60 8.37
C ASP A 68 -11.80 7.20 9.54
N SER A 69 -12.06 6.74 10.76
CA SER A 69 -11.26 7.01 11.95
C SER A 69 -9.97 6.19 12.05
N PHE A 70 -9.74 5.23 11.15
CA PHE A 70 -8.47 4.49 11.15
C PHE A 70 -7.32 5.42 10.77
N ILE A 71 -6.17 5.17 11.38
CA ILE A 71 -5.04 6.07 11.31
C ILE A 71 -4.04 5.55 10.29
N VAL A 72 -3.70 6.40 9.32
CA VAL A 72 -2.51 6.20 8.50
C VAL A 72 -1.30 6.44 9.39
N SER A 73 -0.53 5.39 9.59
CA SER A 73 0.66 5.41 10.45
C SER A 73 1.90 4.86 9.78
N TRP A 74 1.81 4.49 8.50
CA TRP A 74 2.92 3.95 7.72
C TRP A 74 2.92 4.59 6.33
N VAL A 75 4.10 4.84 5.80
CA VAL A 75 4.28 5.42 4.46
C VAL A 75 5.40 4.72 3.72
N GLY A 76 5.40 4.87 2.40
CA GLY A 76 6.49 4.42 1.54
C GLY A 76 6.26 4.85 0.10
N TRP A 77 7.03 4.26 -0.80
CA TRP A 77 7.01 4.58 -2.23
C TRP A 77 6.64 3.37 -3.06
N TYR A 78 5.49 3.42 -3.73
CA TYR A 78 5.14 2.45 -4.76
C TYR A 78 6.06 2.66 -5.97
N VAL A 79 6.70 1.58 -6.41
CA VAL A 79 7.67 1.61 -7.53
C VAL A 79 7.32 0.69 -8.68
N GLY A 80 6.25 -0.08 -8.54
CA GLY A 80 5.78 -1.02 -9.55
C GLY A 80 5.11 -2.22 -8.92
N CYS A 81 4.64 -3.11 -9.79
CA CYS A 81 4.06 -4.36 -9.39
C CYS A 81 4.46 -5.48 -10.35
N GLU A 82 4.25 -6.71 -9.92
CA GLU A 82 4.30 -7.88 -10.79
C GLU A 82 2.96 -8.62 -10.74
N GLU A 83 2.47 -9.01 -11.91
CA GLU A 83 1.35 -9.94 -11.99
C GLU A 83 1.77 -11.31 -11.47
N SER A 84 0.85 -11.94 -10.75
CA SER A 84 1.16 -13.20 -10.12
C SER A 84 0.77 -14.39 -10.99
N SER A 85 1.73 -15.26 -11.25
CA SER A 85 1.48 -16.60 -11.77
C SER A 85 1.16 -17.54 -10.60
N ASN A 86 -0.06 -18.08 -10.57
CA ASN A 86 -0.55 -18.98 -9.50
C ASN A 86 -0.52 -18.37 -8.09
N GLY A 87 -0.73 -17.06 -7.97
CA GLY A 87 -0.78 -16.28 -6.71
C GLY A 87 0.49 -16.31 -5.87
N LYS A 88 1.65 -16.52 -6.51
CA LYS A 88 2.99 -16.42 -5.93
C LYS A 88 3.78 -15.28 -6.55
N HIS A 89 4.66 -14.67 -5.75
CA HIS A 89 5.66 -13.71 -6.22
C HIS A 89 6.77 -14.45 -6.98
N SER A 90 7.31 -13.89 -8.05
CA SER A 90 8.33 -14.48 -8.93
C SER A 90 9.61 -14.85 -8.18
N LYS A 91 9.97 -14.05 -7.18
CA LYS A 91 11.08 -14.26 -6.23
C LYS A 91 10.69 -15.00 -4.94
N GLY A 92 9.52 -15.64 -4.90
CA GLY A 92 9.04 -16.38 -3.74
C GLY A 92 8.89 -15.47 -2.50
N MET A 93 9.45 -15.90 -1.37
CA MET A 93 9.33 -15.18 -0.09
C MET A 93 10.42 -14.12 0.13
N MET A 94 11.36 -13.94 -0.80
CA MET A 94 12.52 -13.04 -0.64
C MET A 94 12.13 -11.60 -0.28
N HIS A 95 11.06 -11.10 -0.90
CA HIS A 95 10.54 -9.74 -0.70
C HIS A 95 9.22 -9.71 0.07
N ARG A 96 8.75 -10.83 0.60
CA ARG A 96 7.45 -10.91 1.28
C ARG A 96 7.66 -10.99 2.80
N PRO A 97 6.81 -10.31 3.61
CA PRO A 97 6.83 -10.47 5.05
C PRO A 97 6.75 -11.97 5.45
N PRO A 98 7.62 -12.49 6.34
CA PRO A 98 7.63 -13.90 6.69
C PRO A 98 6.30 -14.37 7.30
N THR A 99 5.58 -13.46 7.96
CA THR A 99 4.25 -13.67 8.53
C THR A 99 3.24 -14.13 7.48
N THR A 100 3.34 -13.69 6.21
CA THR A 100 2.45 -14.20 5.14
C THR A 100 2.71 -15.66 4.82
N GLY A 101 3.86 -16.21 5.19
CA GLY A 101 4.19 -17.63 5.04
C GLY A 101 3.53 -18.53 6.09
N GLN A 102 3.04 -17.94 7.18
CA GLN A 102 2.44 -18.68 8.31
C GLN A 102 1.00 -19.11 8.00
N TYR A 103 0.31 -18.36 7.14
CA TYR A 103 -1.06 -18.66 6.72
C TYR A 103 -1.02 -19.37 5.38
N THR A 104 -1.42 -20.65 5.37
CA THR A 104 -1.52 -21.44 4.14
C THR A 104 -2.49 -20.79 3.15
N SER A 105 -3.56 -20.15 3.61
CA SER A 105 -4.54 -19.41 2.80
C SER A 105 -3.93 -18.25 2.01
N ASP A 106 -2.98 -17.53 2.60
CA ASP A 106 -2.29 -16.40 1.96
C ASP A 106 -1.35 -16.82 0.82
N ASN A 107 -1.04 -18.11 0.72
CA ASN A 107 -0.18 -18.67 -0.32
C ASN A 107 -0.93 -19.62 -1.26
N GLN A 108 -2.26 -19.74 -1.12
CA GLN A 108 -3.12 -20.63 -1.91
C GLN A 108 -3.52 -20.09 -3.29
N GLY A 109 -2.87 -19.03 -3.77
CA GLY A 109 -3.02 -18.62 -5.16
C GLY A 109 -4.03 -17.50 -5.42
N HIS A 110 -4.49 -16.80 -4.38
CA HIS A 110 -5.55 -15.78 -4.51
C HIS A 110 -5.07 -14.37 -4.87
N TRP A 111 -3.75 -14.14 -4.94
CA TRP A 111 -3.21 -12.82 -5.29
C TRP A 111 -3.13 -12.68 -6.80
N ALA A 112 -3.70 -11.59 -7.33
CA ALA A 112 -3.60 -11.27 -8.75
C ALA A 112 -2.30 -10.52 -9.06
N VAL A 113 -1.81 -9.74 -8.08
CA VAL A 113 -0.64 -8.88 -8.22
C VAL A 113 0.12 -8.80 -6.91
N PHE A 114 1.43 -8.64 -6.99
CA PHE A 114 2.28 -8.22 -5.88
C PHE A 114 2.81 -6.81 -6.16
N TRP A 115 2.49 -5.87 -5.28
CA TRP A 115 2.89 -4.47 -5.41
C TRP A 115 4.08 -4.16 -4.51
N HIS A 116 5.01 -3.37 -5.03
CA HIS A 116 6.33 -3.15 -4.43
C HIS A 116 6.40 -1.78 -3.77
N VAL A 117 6.79 -1.77 -2.50
CA VAL A 117 6.94 -0.56 -1.68
C VAL A 117 8.40 -0.42 -1.24
N ARG A 118 9.02 0.72 -1.55
CA ARG A 118 10.34 1.13 -1.05
C ARG A 118 10.20 2.05 0.14
N ASP A 119 11.27 2.12 0.93
CA ASP A 119 11.41 3.04 2.07
C ASP A 119 10.18 3.02 3.00
N LEU A 120 9.62 1.82 3.21
CA LEU A 120 8.50 1.61 4.12
C LEU A 120 8.96 1.95 5.54
N HIS A 121 8.27 2.86 6.21
CA HIS A 121 8.56 3.19 7.60
C HIS A 121 7.30 3.66 8.34
N GLU A 122 7.34 3.57 9.67
CA GLU A 122 6.29 4.09 10.53
C GLU A 122 6.40 5.61 10.68
N LEU A 123 5.26 6.29 10.60
CA LEU A 123 5.18 7.72 10.86
C LEU A 123 5.29 8.03 12.36
N PRO A 124 6.03 9.09 12.73
CA PRO A 124 5.91 9.72 14.04
C PRO A 124 4.46 10.07 14.37
N VAL A 125 4.05 9.96 15.64
CA VAL A 125 2.66 10.20 16.07
C VAL A 125 2.13 11.56 15.61
N ALA A 126 2.96 12.60 15.63
CA ALA A 126 2.59 13.95 15.23
C ALA A 126 2.24 14.11 13.72
N GLN A 127 2.61 13.12 12.89
CA GLN A 127 2.40 13.14 11.43
C GLN A 127 1.33 12.12 11.00
N ARG A 128 0.76 11.38 11.95
CA ARG A 128 -0.30 10.43 11.65
C ARG A 128 -1.60 11.18 11.43
N LEU A 129 -2.39 10.72 10.46
CA LEU A 129 -3.68 11.31 10.15
C LEU A 129 -4.75 10.24 9.96
N PRO A 130 -6.01 10.53 10.33
CA PRO A 130 -7.11 9.61 10.06
C PRO A 130 -7.41 9.55 8.56
N ILE A 131 -7.95 8.43 8.09
CA ILE A 131 -8.39 8.27 6.69
C ILE A 131 -9.38 9.37 6.29
N SER A 132 -10.22 9.84 7.21
CA SER A 132 -11.17 10.94 7.00
C SER A 132 -10.52 12.27 6.58
N ALA A 133 -9.24 12.48 6.90
CA ALA A 133 -8.49 13.66 6.46
C ALA A 133 -7.96 13.55 5.02
N ILE A 134 -7.98 12.35 4.43
CA ILE A 134 -7.44 12.08 3.09
C ILE A 134 -8.47 12.45 2.03
N GLN A 135 -8.05 13.27 1.07
CA GLN A 135 -8.89 13.65 -0.06
C GLN A 135 -8.96 12.53 -1.10
N THR A 136 -10.17 12.22 -1.55
CA THR A 136 -10.43 11.23 -2.60
C THR A 136 -10.26 11.86 -3.98
N VAL A 137 -9.79 11.09 -4.97
CA VAL A 137 -9.84 11.51 -6.39
C VAL A 137 -11.20 11.23 -7.02
N LYS A 138 -11.46 11.80 -8.20
CA LYS A 138 -12.66 11.48 -8.99
C LYS A 138 -12.74 9.97 -9.27
N GLY A 139 -13.83 9.34 -8.83
CA GLY A 139 -14.02 7.89 -8.93
C GLY A 139 -13.37 7.07 -7.81
N GLY A 140 -12.83 7.71 -6.77
CA GLY A 140 -12.36 7.05 -5.54
C GLY A 140 -13.52 6.60 -4.63
N TRP A 141 -13.20 6.18 -3.40
CA TRP A 141 -14.20 5.63 -2.48
C TRP A 141 -15.18 6.68 -1.94
N ARG A 142 -16.35 6.24 -1.47
CA ARG A 142 -17.34 7.11 -0.80
C ARG A 142 -16.87 7.40 0.62
N LYS A 143 -16.79 8.65 1.06
CA LYS A 143 -16.24 9.03 2.39
C LYS A 143 -16.70 8.17 3.59
N SER A 144 -17.94 7.68 3.59
CA SER A 144 -18.50 6.82 4.65
C SER A 144 -18.16 5.32 4.52
N ALA A 145 -17.37 4.93 3.52
CA ALA A 145 -17.01 3.56 3.18
C ALA A 145 -15.52 3.53 2.76
N PRO A 146 -14.59 3.67 3.72
CA PRO A 146 -13.16 3.58 3.45
C PRO A 146 -12.80 2.26 2.76
N PRO A 147 -11.73 2.24 1.95
CA PRO A 147 -11.46 1.12 1.08
C PRO A 147 -11.09 -0.13 1.89
N ARG A 148 -11.35 -1.33 1.36
CA ARG A 148 -10.93 -2.62 1.96
C ARG A 148 -9.70 -3.23 1.29
N GLY A 149 -9.10 -2.47 0.37
CA GLY A 149 -7.90 -2.81 -0.36
C GLY A 149 -7.28 -1.52 -0.91
N PRO A 150 -6.16 -1.59 -1.64
CA PRO A 150 -5.51 -0.41 -2.20
C PRO A 150 -6.48 0.45 -3.01
N GLU A 151 -6.35 1.78 -2.96
CA GLU A 151 -7.20 2.72 -3.68
C GLU A 151 -6.44 4.01 -4.00
N LEU A 152 -6.81 4.68 -5.11
CA LEU A 152 -6.23 5.97 -5.49
C LEU A 152 -6.81 7.11 -4.64
N VAL A 153 -5.93 7.98 -4.15
CA VAL A 153 -6.27 9.20 -3.38
C VAL A 153 -5.48 10.39 -3.89
N ALA A 154 -5.88 11.60 -3.50
CA ALA A 154 -5.04 12.76 -3.73
C ALA A 154 -3.81 12.67 -2.81
N THR A 155 -2.66 13.12 -3.30
CA THR A 155 -1.45 13.21 -2.47
C THR A 155 -1.69 14.18 -1.32
N PRO A 156 -1.51 13.76 -0.05
CA PRO A 156 -1.54 14.69 1.07
C PRO A 156 -0.46 15.75 0.90
N SER A 157 -0.71 16.96 1.38
CA SER A 157 0.28 18.04 1.27
C SER A 157 1.57 17.68 2.02
N THR A 158 2.72 18.18 1.58
CA THR A 158 4.02 17.90 2.21
C THR A 158 4.10 18.40 3.67
N GLN A 159 3.18 19.26 4.08
CA GLN A 159 3.02 19.68 5.48
C GLN A 159 2.35 18.61 6.35
N GLU A 160 1.54 17.73 5.74
CA GLU A 160 0.81 16.66 6.42
C GLU A 160 1.63 15.37 6.52
N LEU A 161 2.58 15.14 5.60
CA LEU A 161 3.45 13.96 5.59
C LEU A 161 4.84 14.29 5.02
N PRO A 162 5.95 13.95 5.70
CA PRO A 162 7.29 14.03 5.11
C PRO A 162 7.48 12.82 4.18
N LEU A 163 7.23 13.03 2.89
CA LEU A 163 7.47 12.06 1.82
C LEU A 163 8.86 12.26 1.20
#